data_AF-A0A2D8PHT3-F1
#
_entry.id   AF-A0A2D8PHT3-F1
#
_cell.length_a   1.000
_cell.length_b   1.000
_cell.length_c   1.000
_cell.angle_alpha   90.00
_cell.angle_beta   90.00
_cell.angle_gamma   90.00
#
_symmetry.space_group_name_H-M   'P 1'
#
loop_
_entity.id
_entity.type
_entity.pdbx_description
1 polymer ?
#
loop_
_entity_poly.entity_id
_entity_poly.type
_entity_poly.pdbx_seq_one_letter_code
_entity_poly.pdbx_strand_id
1 'polypeptide(L)'
;MITEVAGAGIIRDDVQQAIERELNYRLGDGDAPGSLSRWQKELVILVLHTVKANVCLSQLHARAAVKAGATLAQVLQVIQYVELTGMVKWVMVGHDALTAAEGEVPESQRVDATKDAWDGQDQRFQDIQQYLQRDGHGEISAQWRKLAEVAPAILDGYITMRENFVKPDPLGAVPKKLM
;
A
#
# COMPACT_ATOMS: atom_id res chain seq x y z
N MET A 1 27.99 9.40 -30.19
CA MET A 1 26.98 9.48 -31.26
C MET A 1 25.64 9.24 -30.58
N ILE A 2 24.86 10.30 -30.36
CA ILE A 2 23.60 10.26 -29.62
C ILE A 2 22.50 10.07 -30.65
N THR A 3 21.83 8.92 -30.64
CA THR A 3 20.59 8.73 -31.40
C THR A 3 19.43 9.23 -30.55
N GLU A 4 18.98 10.44 -30.85
CA GLU A 4 17.68 10.95 -30.44
C GLU A 4 16.59 10.11 -31.10
N VAL A 5 15.71 9.51 -30.29
CA VAL A 5 14.38 9.11 -30.72
C VAL A 5 13.39 9.93 -29.92
N ALA A 6 12.61 10.73 -30.65
CA ALA A 6 11.64 11.67 -30.14
C ALA A 6 10.67 11.03 -29.14
N GLY A 7 10.46 11.70 -28.00
CA GLY A 7 9.28 11.51 -27.15
C GLY A 7 9.40 10.55 -25.96
N ALA A 8 10.50 9.82 -25.80
CA ALA A 8 10.78 9.08 -24.57
C ALA A 8 11.96 9.75 -23.87
N GLY A 9 11.72 10.35 -22.70
CA GLY A 9 12.80 10.89 -21.87
C GLY A 9 13.89 9.83 -21.68
N ILE A 10 15.15 10.27 -21.69
CA ILE A 10 16.34 9.41 -21.56
C ILE A 10 16.10 8.42 -20.41
N ILE A 11 15.88 7.15 -20.75
CA ILE A 11 15.78 6.07 -19.76
C ILE A 11 17.22 5.83 -19.31
N ARG A 12 17.49 6.10 -18.03
CA ARG A 12 18.82 5.83 -17.45
C ARG A 12 19.16 4.34 -17.63
N ASP A 13 20.42 4.03 -17.90
CA ASP A 13 20.87 2.67 -18.21
C ASP A 13 20.57 1.65 -17.10
N ASP A 14 20.54 2.09 -15.84
CA ASP A 14 20.12 1.27 -14.69
C ASP A 14 18.64 0.88 -14.75
N VAL A 15 17.78 1.78 -15.25
CA VAL A 15 16.37 1.53 -15.50
C VAL A 15 16.19 0.59 -16.70
N GLN A 16 16.97 0.77 -17.77
CA GLN A 16 16.95 -0.12 -18.93
C GLN A 16 17.37 -1.55 -18.57
N GLN A 17 18.43 -1.71 -17.78
CA GLN A 17 18.85 -3.03 -17.27
C GLN A 17 17.84 -3.63 -16.31
N ALA A 18 17.16 -2.83 -15.47
CA ALA A 18 16.06 -3.31 -14.64
C ALA A 18 14.87 -3.77 -15.49
N ILE A 19 14.54 -3.07 -16.58
CA ILE A 19 13.51 -3.47 -17.55
C ILE A 19 13.87 -4.78 -18.22
N GLU A 20 15.09 -4.92 -18.72
CA GLU A 20 15.57 -6.15 -19.36
C GLU A 20 15.60 -7.31 -18.38
N ARG A 21 16.06 -7.07 -17.15
CA ARG A 21 16.04 -8.07 -16.08
C ARG A 21 14.62 -8.52 -15.77
N GLU A 22 13.65 -7.62 -15.73
CA GLU A 22 12.27 -7.98 -15.37
C GLU A 22 11.47 -8.57 -16.53
N LEU A 23 11.76 -8.15 -17.77
CA LEU A 23 11.29 -8.85 -18.97
C LEU A 23 11.82 -10.28 -19.02
N ASN A 24 13.05 -10.49 -18.54
CA ASN A 24 13.68 -11.80 -18.43
C ASN A 24 13.29 -12.55 -17.13
N TYR A 25 12.86 -11.83 -16.09
CA TYR A 25 12.28 -12.36 -14.86
C TYR A 25 10.85 -12.81 -15.16
N ARG A 26 10.75 -13.91 -15.90
CA ARG A 26 9.58 -14.76 -15.80
C ARG A 26 9.51 -15.19 -14.34
N LEU A 27 8.42 -14.87 -13.65
CA LEU A 27 8.01 -15.59 -12.44
C LEU A 27 8.31 -17.08 -12.70
N GLY A 28 9.26 -17.62 -11.93
CA GLY A 28 10.14 -18.69 -12.40
C GLY A 28 9.44 -19.96 -12.87
N ASP A 29 10.24 -20.89 -13.38
CA ASP A 29 9.87 -22.28 -13.75
C ASP A 29 9.26 -23.12 -12.59
N GLY A 30 8.84 -22.48 -11.50
CA GLY A 30 8.15 -23.05 -10.35
C GLY A 30 6.72 -22.53 -10.14
N ASP A 31 6.17 -21.73 -11.07
CA ASP A 31 4.72 -21.53 -11.09
C ASP A 31 4.06 -22.89 -11.36
N ALA A 32 3.47 -23.50 -10.33
CA ALA A 32 2.53 -24.59 -10.55
C ALA A 32 1.55 -24.15 -11.64
N PRO A 33 1.46 -24.86 -12.78
CA PRO A 33 0.67 -24.40 -13.91
C PRO A 33 -0.77 -24.12 -13.45
N GLY A 34 -1.21 -22.85 -13.57
CA GLY A 34 -2.61 -22.45 -13.46
C GLY A 34 -3.07 -21.74 -12.18
N SER A 35 -2.21 -21.35 -11.23
CA SER A 35 -2.69 -20.66 -10.01
C SER A 35 -3.19 -19.22 -10.24
N LEU A 36 -2.57 -18.49 -11.18
CA LEU A 36 -2.95 -17.12 -11.56
C LEU A 36 -2.94 -16.95 -13.09
N SER A 37 -3.93 -16.22 -13.61
CA SER A 37 -3.99 -15.79 -15.00
C SER A 37 -2.86 -14.82 -15.32
N ARG A 38 -2.57 -14.61 -16.62
CA ARG A 38 -1.52 -13.68 -17.04
C ARG A 38 -1.76 -12.26 -16.52
N TRP A 39 -2.99 -11.76 -16.61
CA TRP A 39 -3.30 -10.41 -16.15
C TRP A 39 -3.16 -10.27 -14.62
N GLN A 40 -3.47 -11.32 -13.85
CA GLN A 40 -3.29 -11.32 -12.39
C GLN A 40 -1.81 -11.21 -12.01
N LYS A 41 -0.92 -11.93 -12.71
CA LYS A 41 0.53 -11.85 -12.50
C LYS A 41 1.08 -10.45 -12.77
N GLU A 42 0.64 -9.83 -13.87
CA GLU A 42 1.06 -8.47 -14.23
C GLU A 42 0.60 -7.44 -13.18
N LEU A 43 -0.61 -7.58 -12.64
CA LEU A 43 -1.09 -6.71 -11.56
C LEU A 43 -0.28 -6.88 -10.26
N VAL A 44 0.15 -8.09 -9.91
CA VAL A 44 1.03 -8.32 -8.75
C VAL A 44 2.38 -7.64 -8.95
N ILE A 45 2.97 -7.77 -10.13
CA ILE A 45 4.27 -7.13 -10.43
C ILE A 45 4.13 -5.59 -10.46
N LEU A 46 3.00 -5.08 -10.98
CA LEU A 46 2.66 -3.66 -10.92
C LEU A 46 2.68 -3.12 -9.48
N VAL A 47 2.13 -3.85 -8.49
CA VAL A 47 2.21 -3.46 -7.06
C VAL A 47 3.66 -3.24 -6.65
N LEU A 48 4.53 -4.20 -6.94
CA LEU A 48 5.94 -4.17 -6.51
C LEU A 48 6.69 -2.95 -7.05
N HIS A 49 6.49 -2.63 -8.33
CA HIS A 49 7.17 -1.47 -8.94
C HIS A 49 6.56 -0.14 -8.53
N THR A 50 5.25 -0.10 -8.28
CA THR A 50 4.59 1.11 -7.77
C THR A 50 5.07 1.42 -6.35
N VAL A 51 5.17 0.42 -5.46
CA VAL A 51 5.73 0.58 -4.10
C VAL A 51 7.18 1.07 -4.13
N LYS A 52 7.96 0.65 -5.14
CA LYS A 52 9.35 1.06 -5.35
C LYS A 52 9.49 2.39 -6.10
N ALA A 53 8.40 3.06 -6.43
CA ALA A 53 8.38 4.28 -7.25
C ALA A 53 9.10 4.14 -8.62
N ASN A 54 9.09 2.94 -9.22
CA ASN A 54 9.67 2.73 -10.55
C ASN A 54 8.62 2.98 -11.64
N VAL A 55 8.61 4.20 -12.17
CA VAL A 55 7.61 4.66 -13.15
C VAL A 55 7.62 3.81 -14.42
N CYS A 56 8.79 3.50 -14.97
CA CYS A 56 8.87 2.82 -16.26
C CYS A 56 8.33 1.39 -16.20
N LEU A 57 8.74 0.64 -15.17
CA LEU A 57 8.27 -0.72 -14.93
C LEU A 57 6.78 -0.75 -14.55
N SER A 58 6.31 0.22 -13.75
CA SER A 58 4.88 0.32 -13.43
C SER A 58 4.04 0.51 -14.70
N GLN A 59 4.47 1.39 -15.62
CA GLN A 59 3.79 1.56 -16.90
C GLN A 59 3.84 0.31 -17.79
N LEU A 60 4.97 -0.42 -17.80
CA LEU A 60 5.13 -1.67 -18.55
C LEU A 60 4.10 -2.71 -18.08
N HIS A 61 4.03 -2.97 -16.77
CA HIS A 61 3.15 -3.99 -16.20
C HIS A 61 1.68 -3.59 -16.25
N ALA A 62 1.34 -2.30 -16.08
CA ALA A 62 -0.03 -1.83 -16.29
C ALA A 62 -0.51 -2.09 -17.74
N ARG A 63 0.32 -1.80 -18.74
CA ARG A 63 -0.01 -2.08 -20.15
C ARG A 63 -0.11 -3.58 -20.43
N ALA A 64 0.80 -4.38 -19.86
CA ALA A 64 0.80 -5.83 -20.03
C ALA A 64 -0.44 -6.49 -19.40
N ALA A 65 -0.87 -6.02 -18.22
CA ALA A 65 -2.09 -6.47 -17.55
C ALA A 65 -3.33 -6.25 -18.42
N VAL A 66 -3.49 -5.03 -18.97
CA VAL A 66 -4.63 -4.69 -19.84
C VAL A 66 -4.63 -5.51 -21.12
N LYS A 67 -3.47 -5.69 -21.77
CA LYS A 67 -3.34 -6.56 -22.96
C LYS A 67 -3.69 -8.02 -22.66
N ALA A 68 -3.48 -8.47 -21.42
CA ALA A 68 -3.81 -9.81 -20.96
C ALA A 68 -5.25 -9.95 -20.42
N GLY A 69 -6.06 -8.88 -20.46
CA GLY A 69 -7.48 -8.90 -20.11
C GLY A 69 -7.87 -8.21 -18.80
N ALA A 70 -6.94 -7.52 -18.10
CA ALA A 70 -7.32 -6.70 -16.96
C ALA A 70 -8.15 -5.49 -17.39
N THR A 71 -9.13 -5.11 -16.57
CA THR A 71 -9.87 -3.85 -16.76
C THR A 71 -9.08 -2.68 -16.16
N LEU A 72 -9.37 -1.45 -16.62
CA LEU A 72 -8.82 -0.24 -16.00
C LEU A 72 -9.21 -0.10 -14.52
N ALA A 73 -10.39 -0.60 -14.14
CA ALA A 73 -10.83 -0.63 -12.74
C ALA A 73 -9.91 -1.50 -11.88
N GLN A 74 -9.48 -2.67 -12.38
CA GLN A 74 -8.54 -3.54 -11.66
C GLN A 74 -7.16 -2.90 -11.52
N VAL A 75 -6.68 -2.20 -12.56
CA VAL A 75 -5.43 -1.45 -12.51
C VAL A 75 -5.51 -0.32 -11.48
N LEU A 76 -6.59 0.46 -11.50
CA LEU A 76 -6.82 1.54 -10.54
C LEU A 76 -6.89 1.01 -9.10
N GLN A 77 -7.63 -0.08 -8.89
CA GLN A 77 -7.79 -0.69 -7.58
C GLN A 77 -6.43 -1.15 -7.01
N VAL A 78 -5.57 -1.74 -7.84
CA VAL A 78 -4.21 -2.12 -7.44
C VAL A 78 -3.38 -0.91 -7.02
N ILE A 79 -3.46 0.21 -7.76
CA ILE A 79 -2.76 1.45 -7.40
C ILE A 79 -3.29 2.00 -6.05
N GLN A 80 -4.60 1.98 -5.84
CA GLN A 80 -5.21 2.39 -4.57
C GLN A 80 -4.76 1.51 -3.40
N TYR A 81 -4.61 0.20 -3.60
CA TYR A 81 -4.07 -0.71 -2.57
C TYR A 81 -2.60 -0.41 -2.24
N VAL A 82 -1.80 0.09 -3.19
CA VAL A 82 -0.40 0.49 -2.92
C VAL A 82 -0.35 1.63 -1.91
N GLU A 83 -1.27 2.60 -1.96
CA GLU A 83 -1.32 3.71 -1.01
C GLU A 83 -1.51 3.24 0.45
N LEU A 84 -2.17 2.10 0.64
CA LEU A 84 -2.34 1.51 1.98
C LEU A 84 -1.03 1.01 2.59
N THR A 85 0.00 0.75 1.78
CA THR A 85 1.30 0.26 2.26
C THR A 85 2.10 1.32 3.02
N GLY A 86 1.82 2.61 2.81
CA GLY A 86 2.49 3.71 3.51
C GLY A 86 2.24 3.68 5.02
N MET A 87 0.99 3.48 5.43
CA MET A 87 0.64 3.42 6.86
C MET A 87 1.12 2.13 7.53
N VAL A 88 1.27 1.03 6.78
CA VAL A 88 1.91 -0.18 7.32
C VAL A 88 3.32 0.12 7.79
N LYS A 89 4.09 0.96 7.08
CA LYS A 89 5.43 1.37 7.51
C LYS A 89 5.39 2.18 8.81
N TRP A 90 4.43 3.09 8.94
CA TRP A 90 4.25 3.85 10.17
C TRP A 90 3.90 2.92 11.34
N VAL A 91 2.89 2.07 11.16
CA VAL A 91 2.37 1.18 12.21
C VAL A 91 3.41 0.13 12.59
N MET A 92 4.09 -0.51 11.64
CA MET A 92 5.04 -1.59 11.96
C MET A 92 6.42 -1.10 12.38
N VAL A 93 6.92 0.02 11.83
CA VAL A 93 8.31 0.46 12.03
C VAL A 93 8.38 1.81 12.73
N GLY A 94 7.48 2.74 12.40
CA GLY A 94 7.40 4.05 13.05
C GLY A 94 7.11 3.96 14.54
N HIS A 95 6.24 3.03 14.95
CA HIS A 95 6.00 2.72 16.36
C HIS A 95 7.31 2.39 17.10
N ASP A 96 8.03 1.38 16.63
CA ASP A 96 9.24 0.89 17.31
C ASP A 96 10.33 1.96 17.38
N ALA A 97 10.49 2.76 16.31
CA ALA A 97 11.40 3.89 16.29
C ALA A 97 11.03 4.98 17.30
N LEU A 98 9.73 5.30 17.43
CA LEU A 98 9.24 6.27 18.39
C LEU A 98 9.39 5.76 19.83
N THR A 99 9.02 4.50 20.10
CA THR A 99 9.18 3.87 21.42
C THR A 99 10.66 3.83 21.84
N ALA A 100 11.58 3.54 20.91
CA ALA A 100 13.00 3.60 21.17
C ALA A 100 13.44 5.02 21.56
N ALA A 101 12.99 6.05 20.85
CA ALA A 101 13.30 7.44 21.18
C ALA A 101 12.70 7.87 22.54
N GLU A 102 11.49 7.44 22.89
CA GLU A 102 10.85 7.71 24.18
C GLU A 102 11.59 7.09 25.37
N GLY A 103 12.31 5.99 25.15
CA GLY A 103 13.17 5.35 26.14
C GLY A 103 14.42 6.16 26.50
N GLU A 104 14.85 7.06 25.61
CA GLU A 104 16.06 7.86 25.77
C GLU A 104 15.81 9.27 26.36
N VAL A 105 14.55 9.65 26.56
CA VAL A 105 14.16 10.99 27.05
C VAL A 105 13.45 10.93 28.40
N PRO A 106 13.57 11.97 29.24
CA PRO A 106 12.78 12.06 30.46
C PRO A 106 11.29 12.14 30.14
N GLU A 107 10.46 11.73 31.10
CA GLU A 107 9.00 11.65 30.94
C GLU A 107 8.36 12.97 30.51
N SER A 108 8.93 14.11 30.92
CA SER A 108 8.48 15.45 30.53
C SER A 108 8.62 15.78 29.04
N GLN A 109 9.37 14.98 28.27
CA GLN A 109 9.52 15.10 26.82
C GLN A 109 8.78 14.03 26.04
N ARG A 110 8.15 13.06 26.72
CA ARG A 110 7.38 12.01 26.04
C ARG A 110 6.13 12.61 25.42
N VAL A 111 5.84 12.17 24.20
CA VAL A 111 4.69 12.67 23.44
C VAL A 111 3.44 11.97 23.95
N ASP A 112 2.75 12.61 24.88
CA ASP A 112 1.39 12.24 25.27
C ASP A 112 0.41 13.08 24.46
N ALA A 113 0.25 12.75 23.17
CA ALA A 113 -0.63 13.49 22.26
C ALA A 113 -2.10 13.09 22.42
N THR A 114 -2.54 12.66 23.61
CA THR A 114 -3.98 12.44 23.85
C THR A 114 -4.52 13.09 25.11
N LYS A 115 -5.21 14.21 24.85
CA LYS A 115 -6.55 14.49 25.40
C LYS A 115 -7.34 15.46 24.50
N ASP A 116 -6.66 16.40 23.86
CA ASP A 116 -7.33 17.47 23.11
C ASP A 116 -7.84 17.04 21.72
N ALA A 117 -7.18 16.08 21.07
CA ALA A 117 -7.51 15.73 19.67
C ALA A 117 -8.77 14.85 19.53
N TRP A 118 -9.13 14.09 20.56
CA TRP A 118 -10.39 13.32 20.61
C TRP A 118 -11.48 14.02 21.42
N ASP A 119 -11.20 15.16 22.05
CA ASP A 119 -12.20 15.90 22.81
C ASP A 119 -13.35 16.31 21.89
N GLY A 120 -14.57 15.86 22.20
CA GLY A 120 -15.75 16.01 21.35
C GLY A 120 -15.84 15.06 20.15
N GLN A 121 -14.95 14.07 20.01
CA GLN A 121 -14.93 13.06 18.93
C GLN A 121 -15.01 11.60 19.44
N ASP A 122 -15.55 11.39 20.65
CA ASP A 122 -15.62 10.07 21.31
C ASP A 122 -16.26 8.99 20.42
N GLN A 123 -17.31 9.35 19.68
CA GLN A 123 -17.99 8.41 18.77
C GLN A 123 -17.05 7.95 17.65
N ARG A 124 -16.27 8.87 17.06
CA ARG A 124 -15.35 8.50 15.96
C ARG A 124 -14.22 7.62 16.46
N PHE A 125 -13.72 7.88 17.66
CA PHE A 125 -12.75 7.01 18.31
C PHE A 125 -13.32 5.59 18.47
N GLN A 126 -14.55 5.44 18.98
CA GLN A 126 -15.20 4.14 19.11
C GLN A 126 -15.40 3.45 17.74
N ASP A 127 -15.81 4.18 16.71
CA ASP A 127 -15.99 3.66 15.35
C ASP A 127 -14.68 3.10 14.78
N ILE A 128 -13.56 3.79 15.03
CA ILE A 128 -12.21 3.36 14.64
C ILE A 128 -11.82 2.07 15.37
N GLN A 129 -12.11 1.98 16.67
CA GLN A 129 -11.84 0.76 17.44
C GLN A 129 -12.63 -0.43 16.89
N GLN A 130 -13.91 -0.23 16.59
CA GLN A 130 -14.77 -1.27 16.00
C GLN A 130 -14.31 -1.67 14.59
N TYR A 131 -13.88 -0.71 13.77
CA TYR A 131 -13.33 -0.97 12.44
C TYR A 131 -12.12 -1.91 12.51
N LEU A 132 -11.15 -1.61 13.38
CA LEU A 132 -9.93 -2.40 13.52
C LEU A 132 -10.22 -3.82 14.06
N GLN A 133 -11.16 -3.95 15.00
CA GLN A 133 -11.61 -5.26 15.49
C GLN A 133 -12.23 -6.10 14.36
N ARG A 134 -13.07 -5.50 13.52
CA ARG A 134 -13.70 -6.17 12.37
C ARG A 134 -12.69 -6.63 11.33
N ASP A 135 -11.62 -5.87 11.10
CA ASP A 135 -10.58 -6.20 10.10
C ASP A 135 -9.63 -7.34 10.53
N GLY A 136 -9.98 -8.07 11.60
CA GLY A 136 -9.27 -9.28 12.02
C GLY A 136 -8.12 -9.03 12.99
N HIS A 137 -7.98 -7.81 13.54
CA HIS A 137 -6.97 -7.54 14.57
C HIS A 137 -7.34 -8.10 15.94
N GLY A 138 -8.62 -8.44 16.20
CA GLY A 138 -9.09 -9.04 17.47
C GLY A 138 -9.05 -8.05 18.63
N GLU A 139 -7.84 -7.67 19.04
CA GLU A 139 -7.54 -6.49 19.86
C GLU A 139 -6.75 -5.47 19.04
N ILE A 140 -6.93 -4.17 19.33
CA ILE A 140 -6.06 -3.14 18.76
C ILE A 140 -4.63 -3.42 19.24
N SER A 141 -3.72 -3.70 18.31
CA SER A 141 -2.31 -3.92 18.64
C SER A 141 -1.69 -2.66 19.26
N ALA A 142 -0.58 -2.82 20.00
CA ALA A 142 0.11 -1.68 20.63
C ALA A 142 0.45 -0.56 19.63
N GLN A 143 0.83 -0.94 18.41
CA GLN A 143 1.14 -0.02 17.32
C GLN A 143 -0.05 0.87 16.94
N TRP A 144 -1.25 0.29 16.82
CA TRP A 144 -2.46 1.02 16.48
C TRP A 144 -2.95 1.91 17.64
N ARG A 145 -2.78 1.45 18.90
CA ARG A 145 -3.06 2.28 20.08
C ARG A 145 -2.15 3.49 20.13
N LYS A 146 -0.84 3.28 19.97
CA LYS A 146 0.14 4.36 19.95
C LYS A 146 -0.14 5.36 18.82
N LEU A 147 -0.57 4.91 17.64
CA LEU A 147 -0.98 5.80 16.56
C LEU A 147 -2.19 6.67 16.96
N ALA A 148 -3.19 6.07 17.60
CA ALA A 148 -4.35 6.78 18.10
C ALA A 148 -3.99 7.80 19.18
N GLU A 149 -2.94 7.52 19.95
CA GLU A 149 -2.39 8.39 21.00
C GLU A 149 -1.55 9.54 20.43
N VAL A 150 -0.69 9.30 19.43
CA VAL A 150 0.27 10.33 18.99
C VAL A 150 -0.14 11.09 17.74
N ALA A 151 -0.99 10.50 16.90
CA ALA A 151 -1.43 11.11 15.65
C ALA A 151 -2.85 10.67 15.24
N PRO A 152 -3.87 11.02 16.04
CA PRO A 152 -5.25 10.59 15.84
C PRO A 152 -5.87 11.03 14.51
N ALA A 153 -5.57 12.24 14.04
CA ALA A 153 -6.05 12.71 12.73
C ALA A 153 -5.47 11.90 11.55
N ILE A 154 -4.23 11.40 11.69
CA ILE A 154 -3.61 10.53 10.67
C ILE A 154 -4.29 9.17 10.68
N LEU A 155 -4.59 8.62 11.86
CA LEU A 155 -5.33 7.38 12.01
C LEU A 155 -6.72 7.48 11.36
N ASP A 156 -7.45 8.55 11.68
CA ASP A 156 -8.78 8.79 11.15
C ASP A 156 -8.79 8.94 9.62
N GLY A 157 -7.86 9.75 9.08
CA GLY A 157 -7.69 9.91 7.64
C GLY A 157 -7.36 8.58 6.95
N TYR A 158 -6.49 7.76 7.55
CA TYR A 158 -6.17 6.44 7.03
C TYR A 158 -7.37 5.48 7.02
N ILE A 159 -8.14 5.44 8.11
CA ILE A 159 -9.32 4.57 8.20
C ILE A 159 -10.38 5.02 7.21
N THR A 160 -10.64 6.33 7.10
CA THR A 160 -11.53 6.90 6.08
C THR A 160 -11.07 6.52 4.67
N MET A 161 -9.76 6.58 4.40
CA MET A 161 -9.19 6.17 3.11
C MET A 161 -9.42 4.67 2.86
N ARG A 162 -9.13 3.80 3.83
CA ARG A 162 -9.37 2.35 3.72
C ARG A 162 -10.83 2.01 3.54
N GLU A 163 -11.73 2.67 4.26
CA GLU A 163 -13.18 2.47 4.11
C GLU A 163 -13.65 2.77 2.68
N ASN A 164 -12.97 3.67 1.96
CA ASN A 164 -13.27 3.93 0.56
C ASN A 164 -12.62 2.93 -0.41
N PHE A 165 -11.48 2.33 -0.05
CA PHE A 165 -10.79 1.34 -0.89
C PHE A 165 -11.24 -0.11 -0.67
N VAL A 166 -11.65 -0.47 0.54
CA VAL A 166 -12.00 -1.85 0.96
C VAL A 166 -13.52 -2.09 0.87
N LYS A 167 -14.32 -1.08 0.50
CA LYS A 167 -15.71 -1.30 0.09
C LYS A 167 -15.74 -2.35 -1.04
N PRO A 168 -16.69 -3.30 -1.02
CA PRO A 168 -16.85 -4.23 -2.13
C PRO A 168 -16.99 -3.41 -3.41
N ASP A 169 -16.14 -3.73 -4.37
CA ASP A 169 -15.97 -2.96 -5.59
C ASP A 169 -17.33 -2.67 -6.26
N PRO A 170 -17.73 -1.40 -6.46
CA PRO A 170 -18.95 -1.07 -7.19
C PRO A 170 -18.93 -1.60 -8.64
N LEU A 171 -17.76 -2.00 -9.16
CA LEU A 171 -17.54 -2.53 -10.50
C LEU A 171 -17.33 -4.05 -10.54
N GLY A 172 -17.39 -4.75 -9.40
CA GLY A 172 -17.36 -6.23 -9.33
C GLY A 172 -16.04 -6.89 -9.77
N ALA A 173 -14.91 -6.19 -9.71
CA ALA A 173 -13.69 -6.59 -10.39
C ALA A 173 -12.82 -7.62 -9.66
N VAL A 174 -13.17 -8.00 -8.42
CA VAL A 174 -12.58 -9.15 -7.71
C VAL A 174 -13.69 -10.08 -7.22
N PRO A 175 -13.73 -11.35 -7.69
CA PRO A 175 -14.71 -12.32 -7.21
C PRO A 175 -14.56 -12.56 -5.71
N LYS A 176 -15.69 -12.60 -4.98
CA LYS A 176 -15.79 -12.95 -3.54
C LYS A 176 -15.12 -14.27 -3.12
N LYS A 177 -14.60 -15.06 -4.05
CA LYS A 177 -14.00 -16.40 -3.80
C LYS A 177 -12.50 -16.37 -3.49
N LEU A 178 -11.88 -15.21 -3.39
CA LEU A 178 -10.46 -15.06 -3.06
C LEU A 178 -10.22 -14.36 -1.70
N MET A 179 -11.27 -14.11 -0.92
CA MET A 179 -11.20 -13.75 0.50
C MET A 179 -11.58 -14.94 1.36
#